data_AF-I1BMR1-F1
#
_entry.id   AF-I1BMR1-F1
#
_cell.length_a   1.000
_cell.length_b   1.000
_cell.length_c   1.000
_cell.angle_alpha   90.00
_cell.angle_beta   90.00
_cell.angle_gamma   90.00
#
_symmetry.space_group_name_H-M   'P 1'
#
loop_
_entity.id
_entity.type
_entity.pdbx_description
1 polymer ?
#
loop_
_entity_poly.entity_id
_entity_poly.type
_entity_poly.pdbx_seq_one_letter_code
_entity_poly.pdbx_strand_id
1 'polypeptide(L)'
;MPVPEELEEPSGDELDDISARDIAVARYKRNHDYLSEIFTPYKAEHIVPPPLEIQQSKEELEKLIQEHDQKLVEQEKLHQEKLSKFQKEHEQFIQSMNQLNQASTLESIEQASDFIAKKMNVQIEQRKEQVKIVPIPGIKEDAGKEQGEKQVVDQDNNMDIYFDERTEENDFFNDMVNTDDDPTVSEFINTD
;
A
#
# COMPACT_ATOMS: atom_id res chain seq x y z
N MET A 1 21.08 -58.16 45.88
CA MET A 1 20.84 -56.96 45.05
C MET A 1 22.12 -56.68 44.28
N PRO A 2 22.10 -56.60 42.94
CA PRO A 2 23.09 -55.86 42.19
C PRO A 2 22.50 -54.50 41.78
N VAL A 3 23.28 -53.44 41.97
CA VAL A 3 22.98 -52.06 41.60
C VAL A 3 23.06 -51.97 40.05
N PRO A 4 22.09 -51.38 39.34
CA PRO A 4 22.23 -51.17 37.91
C PRO A 4 23.36 -50.16 37.67
N GLU A 5 24.26 -50.47 36.74
CA GLU A 5 25.20 -49.50 36.17
C GLU A 5 24.37 -48.35 35.56
N GLU A 6 24.28 -47.24 36.29
CA GLU A 6 23.87 -45.95 35.75
C GLU A 6 24.94 -45.57 34.72
N LEU A 7 24.72 -45.98 33.48
CA LEU A 7 25.27 -45.30 32.32
C LEU A 7 24.76 -43.85 32.42
N GLU A 8 25.55 -42.98 33.05
CA GLU A 8 25.40 -41.53 32.97
C GLU A 8 25.28 -41.19 31.48
N GLU A 9 24.05 -40.91 31.05
CA GLU A 9 23.78 -40.38 29.73
C GLU A 9 24.65 -39.12 29.57
N PRO A 10 25.38 -38.94 28.46
CA PRO A 10 26.23 -37.78 28.25
C PRO A 10 25.32 -36.56 28.13
N SER A 11 25.01 -35.96 29.27
CA SER A 11 24.23 -34.74 29.39
C SER A 11 25.19 -33.57 29.27
N GLY A 12 25.41 -33.13 28.04
CA GLY A 12 26.11 -31.89 27.76
C GLY A 12 25.85 -31.44 26.33
N ASP A 13 25.86 -30.13 26.09
CA ASP A 13 25.91 -29.60 24.74
C ASP A 13 27.37 -29.50 24.27
N GLU A 14 27.58 -29.21 22.99
CA GLU A 14 28.94 -29.14 22.40
C GLU A 14 29.84 -28.10 23.08
N LEU A 15 29.28 -27.19 23.89
CA LEU A 15 30.05 -26.17 24.63
C LEU A 15 30.64 -26.72 25.93
N ASP A 16 30.09 -27.80 26.48
CA ASP A 16 30.61 -28.45 27.69
C ASP A 16 31.96 -29.16 27.43
N ASP A 17 32.20 -29.57 26.17
CA ASP A 17 33.44 -30.19 25.73
C ASP A 17 34.55 -29.18 25.39
N ILE A 18 34.22 -27.88 25.23
CA ILE A 18 35.18 -26.86 24.83
C ILE A 18 35.88 -26.26 26.06
N SER A 19 37.17 -26.57 26.22
CA SER A 19 37.97 -25.96 27.28
C SER A 19 38.35 -24.51 26.96
N ALA A 20 38.38 -23.65 27.99
CA ALA A 20 38.97 -22.31 27.91
C ALA A 20 40.43 -22.34 27.39
N ARG A 21 41.16 -23.42 27.68
CA ARG A 21 42.51 -23.64 27.13
C ARG A 21 42.49 -23.79 25.61
N ASP A 22 41.55 -24.56 25.07
CA ASP A 22 41.46 -24.83 23.64
C ASP A 22 41.05 -23.57 22.88
N ILE A 23 40.13 -22.78 23.45
CA ILE A 23 39.78 -21.45 22.95
C ILE A 23 41.02 -20.54 22.91
N ALA A 24 41.82 -20.52 23.98
CA ALA A 24 43.02 -19.69 24.05
C ALA A 24 44.07 -20.11 23.00
N VAL A 25 44.29 -21.41 22.80
CA VAL A 25 45.22 -21.94 21.79
C VAL A 25 44.72 -21.64 20.37
N ALA A 26 43.42 -21.84 20.11
CA ALA A 26 42.82 -21.53 18.82
C ALA A 26 42.94 -20.03 18.48
N ARG A 27 42.69 -19.15 19.46
CA ARG A 27 42.89 -17.70 19.32
C ARG A 27 44.36 -17.35 19.07
N TYR A 28 45.28 -17.94 19.84
CA TYR A 28 46.71 -17.72 19.65
C TYR A 28 47.14 -18.07 18.22
N LYS A 29 46.75 -19.26 17.74
CA LYS A 29 47.06 -19.72 16.38
C LYS A 29 46.45 -18.79 15.34
N ARG A 30 45.14 -18.53 15.42
CA ARG A 30 44.42 -17.65 14.48
C ARG A 30 45.02 -16.25 14.42
N ASN A 31 45.36 -15.66 15.57
CA ASN A 31 45.94 -14.32 15.61
C ASN A 31 47.37 -14.30 15.04
N HIS A 32 48.15 -15.37 15.26
CA HIS A 32 49.45 -15.52 14.60
C HIS A 32 49.30 -15.67 13.08
N ASP A 33 48.30 -16.43 12.62
CA ASP A 33 48.01 -16.58 11.19
C ASP A 33 47.64 -15.21 10.58
N TYR A 34 46.78 -14.44 11.23
CA TYR A 34 46.44 -13.07 10.78
C TYR A 34 47.65 -12.13 10.74
N LEU A 35 48.50 -12.13 11.78
CA LEU A 35 49.71 -11.32 11.76
C LEU A 35 50.66 -11.77 10.64
N SER A 36 50.75 -13.07 10.38
CA SER A 36 51.55 -13.59 9.29
C SER A 36 51.04 -13.12 7.93
N GLU A 37 49.72 -13.00 7.76
CA GLU A 37 49.06 -12.50 6.55
C GLU A 37 49.32 -11.00 6.34
N ILE A 38 49.19 -10.21 7.41
CA ILE A 38 49.45 -8.75 7.38
C ILE A 38 50.91 -8.45 7.06
N PHE A 39 51.85 -9.20 7.63
CA PHE A 39 53.29 -9.04 7.39
C PHE A 39 53.81 -9.89 6.22
N THR A 40 52.93 -10.32 5.32
CA THR A 40 53.38 -10.99 4.10
C THR A 40 54.23 -10.06 3.23
N PRO A 41 55.18 -10.61 2.45
CA PRO A 41 55.94 -9.83 1.48
C PRO A 41 55.10 -9.39 0.27
N TYR A 42 53.85 -9.85 0.15
CA TYR A 42 52.94 -9.52 -0.94
C TYR A 42 52.33 -8.13 -0.71
N LYS A 43 52.44 -7.24 -1.70
CA LYS A 43 51.82 -5.92 -1.63
C LYS A 43 50.31 -6.03 -1.82
N ALA A 44 49.56 -5.20 -1.09
CA ALA A 44 48.10 -5.12 -1.17
C ALA A 44 47.57 -4.86 -2.60
N GLU A 45 48.34 -4.16 -3.44
CA GLU A 45 48.03 -3.91 -4.85
C GLU A 45 47.82 -5.18 -5.69
N HIS A 46 48.38 -6.33 -5.27
CA HIS A 46 48.26 -7.60 -5.98
C HIS A 46 47.13 -8.49 -5.44
N ILE A 47 46.38 -8.04 -4.42
CA ILE A 47 45.25 -8.79 -3.88
C ILE A 47 44.06 -8.60 -4.83
N VAL A 48 43.79 -9.62 -5.65
CA VAL A 48 42.62 -9.64 -6.52
C VAL A 48 41.42 -10.16 -5.72
N PRO A 49 40.28 -9.45 -5.70
CA PRO A 49 39.10 -9.93 -5.01
C PRO A 49 38.64 -11.25 -5.61
N PRO A 50 38.08 -12.17 -4.80
CA PRO A 50 37.49 -13.39 -5.33
C PRO A 50 36.38 -13.06 -6.33
N PRO A 51 36.19 -13.89 -7.37
CA PRO A 51 35.11 -13.70 -8.31
C PRO A 51 33.76 -13.76 -7.57
N LEU A 52 32.85 -12.86 -7.93
CA LEU A 52 31.49 -12.89 -7.40
C LEU A 52 30.78 -14.13 -7.94
N GLU A 53 30.28 -14.98 -7.06
CA GLU A 53 29.47 -16.16 -7.42
C GLU A 53 28.02 -15.76 -7.75
N ILE A 54 27.84 -14.95 -8.78
CA ILE A 54 26.51 -14.62 -9.30
C ILE A 54 26.12 -15.70 -10.30
N GLN A 55 25.04 -16.43 -10.00
CA GLN A 55 24.55 -17.52 -10.85
C GLN A 55 23.95 -17.02 -12.18
N GLN A 56 23.49 -15.77 -12.19
CA GLN A 56 22.81 -15.17 -13.34
C GLN A 56 23.81 -14.46 -14.24
N SER A 57 23.72 -14.74 -15.54
CA SER A 57 24.49 -14.01 -16.53
C SER A 57 23.92 -12.60 -16.74
N LYS A 58 24.77 -11.68 -17.18
CA LYS A 58 24.36 -10.31 -17.54
C LYS A 58 23.20 -10.31 -18.57
N GLU A 59 23.25 -11.22 -19.53
CA GLU A 59 22.22 -11.35 -20.58
C GLU A 59 20.86 -11.81 -20.04
N GLU A 60 20.85 -12.69 -19.05
CA GLU A 60 19.61 -13.12 -18.39
C GLU A 60 18.97 -11.98 -17.60
N LEU A 61 19.78 -11.18 -16.90
CA LEU A 61 19.31 -10.00 -16.19
C LEU A 61 18.72 -8.96 -17.16
N GLU A 62 19.39 -8.70 -18.29
CA GLU A 62 18.88 -7.77 -19.31
C GLU A 62 17.56 -8.25 -19.92
N LYS A 63 17.39 -9.56 -20.17
CA LYS A 63 16.11 -10.12 -20.61
C LYS A 63 15.01 -9.95 -19.57
N LEU A 64 15.34 -10.15 -18.29
CA LEU A 64 14.38 -10.01 -17.20
C LEU A 64 13.89 -8.56 -17.09
N ILE A 65 14.80 -7.59 -17.22
CA ILE A 65 14.46 -6.16 -17.27
C ILE A 65 13.49 -5.88 -18.42
N GLN A 66 13.80 -6.35 -19.64
CA GLN A 66 12.93 -6.15 -20.80
C GLN A 66 11.53 -6.76 -20.63
N GLU A 67 11.45 -7.95 -20.01
CA GLU A 67 10.16 -8.60 -19.73
C GLU A 67 9.34 -7.78 -18.73
N HIS A 68 9.97 -7.25 -17.68
CA HIS A 68 9.30 -6.41 -16.71
C HIS A 68 8.83 -5.08 -17.29
N ASP A 69 9.63 -4.45 -18.16
CA ASP A 69 9.25 -3.21 -18.84
C ASP A 69 8.02 -3.42 -19.74
N GLN A 70 7.98 -4.54 -20.46
CA GLN A 70 6.81 -4.89 -21.29
C GLN A 70 5.54 -5.08 -20.44
N LYS A 71 5.67 -5.78 -19.29
CA LYS A 71 4.54 -5.97 -18.36
C LYS A 71 4.05 -4.65 -17.77
N LEU A 72 4.95 -3.72 -17.47
CA LEU A 72 4.58 -2.39 -16.97
C LEU A 72 3.76 -1.62 -18.01
N VAL A 73 4.22 -1.58 -19.25
CA VAL A 73 3.50 -0.91 -20.36
C VAL A 73 2.12 -1.53 -20.57
N GLU A 74 2.02 -2.86 -20.52
CA GLU A 74 0.72 -3.55 -20.66
C GLU A 74 -0.22 -3.21 -19.50
N GLN A 75 0.28 -3.24 -18.26
CA GLN A 75 -0.52 -2.91 -17.08
C GLN A 75 -0.98 -1.45 -17.09
N GLU A 76 -0.11 -0.52 -17.48
CA GLU A 76 -0.45 0.90 -17.60
C GLU A 76 -1.57 1.10 -18.62
N LYS A 77 -1.47 0.47 -19.79
CA LYS A 77 -2.52 0.54 -20.81
C LYS A 77 -3.85 -0.01 -20.31
N LEU A 78 -3.84 -1.17 -19.67
CA LEU A 78 -5.05 -1.77 -19.09
C LEU A 78 -5.66 -0.87 -18.00
N HIS A 79 -4.83 -0.21 -17.21
CA HIS A 79 -5.26 0.72 -16.18
C HIS A 79 -5.90 1.98 -16.79
N GLN A 80 -5.26 2.59 -17.79
CA GLN A 80 -5.80 3.75 -18.51
C GLN A 80 -7.13 3.41 -19.19
N GLU A 81 -7.24 2.23 -19.82
CA GLU A 81 -8.50 1.79 -20.44
C GLU A 81 -9.62 1.64 -19.39
N LYS A 82 -9.34 1.04 -18.23
CA LYS A 82 -10.30 0.92 -17.14
C LYS A 82 -10.73 2.28 -16.59
N LEU A 83 -9.79 3.19 -16.36
CA LEU A 83 -10.08 4.55 -15.91
C LEU A 83 -10.97 5.29 -16.91
N SER A 84 -10.67 5.21 -18.21
CA SER A 84 -11.46 5.88 -19.24
C SER A 84 -12.91 5.35 -19.31
N LYS A 85 -13.12 4.06 -19.08
CA LYS A 85 -14.46 3.46 -19.01
C LYS A 85 -15.20 3.95 -17.77
N PHE A 86 -14.52 3.91 -16.63
CA PHE A 86 -15.08 4.35 -15.36
C PHE A 86 -15.48 5.84 -15.39
N GLN A 87 -14.63 6.72 -15.92
CA GLN A 87 -14.94 8.14 -16.09
C GLN A 87 -16.19 8.35 -16.96
N LYS A 88 -16.30 7.64 -18.09
CA LYS A 88 -17.48 7.72 -18.96
C LYS A 88 -18.75 7.23 -18.27
N GLU A 89 -18.67 6.12 -17.54
CA GLU A 89 -19.80 5.59 -16.78
C GLU A 89 -20.22 6.57 -15.67
N HIS A 90 -19.24 7.16 -14.99
CA HIS A 90 -19.46 8.16 -13.94
C HIS A 90 -20.13 9.43 -14.49
N GLU A 91 -19.62 9.99 -15.59
CA GLU A 91 -20.22 11.13 -16.26
C GLU A 91 -21.67 10.83 -16.69
N GLN A 92 -21.90 9.64 -17.25
CA GLN A 92 -23.26 9.22 -17.63
C GLN A 92 -24.18 9.13 -16.42
N PHE A 93 -23.69 8.61 -15.30
CA PHE A 93 -24.41 8.53 -14.03
C PHE A 93 -24.77 9.90 -13.48
N ILE A 94 -23.81 10.84 -13.43
CA ILE A 94 -24.07 12.22 -12.97
C ILE A 94 -25.09 12.91 -13.87
N GLN A 95 -24.98 12.76 -15.19
CA GLN A 95 -25.95 13.31 -16.13
C GLN A 95 -27.36 12.75 -15.87
N SER A 96 -27.50 11.43 -15.67
CA SER A 96 -28.80 10.84 -15.33
C SER A 96 -29.34 11.36 -14.00
N MET A 97 -28.49 11.52 -12.98
CA MET A 97 -28.90 12.00 -11.67
C MET A 97 -29.36 13.45 -11.73
N ASN A 98 -28.66 14.29 -12.50
CA ASN A 98 -29.05 15.68 -12.74
C ASN A 98 -30.40 15.79 -13.45
N GLN A 99 -30.67 14.92 -14.44
CA GLN A 99 -31.96 14.86 -15.12
C GLN A 99 -33.10 14.47 -14.15
N LEU A 100 -32.84 13.53 -13.25
CA LEU A 100 -33.81 13.14 -12.22
C LEU A 100 -34.06 14.28 -11.23
N ASN A 101 -33.01 14.98 -10.79
CA ASN A 101 -33.13 16.12 -9.88
C ASN A 101 -33.91 17.30 -10.48
N GLN A 102 -33.87 17.46 -11.81
CA GLN A 102 -34.63 18.49 -12.53
C GLN A 102 -36.10 18.10 -12.75
N ALA A 103 -36.46 16.82 -12.66
CA ALA A 103 -37.82 16.33 -12.82
C ALA A 103 -38.65 16.62 -11.56
N SER A 104 -39.55 17.60 -11.64
CA SER A 104 -40.38 18.06 -10.50
C SER A 104 -41.83 17.57 -10.54
N THR A 105 -42.26 16.97 -11.65
CA THR A 105 -43.61 16.39 -11.79
C THR A 105 -43.55 14.86 -11.84
N LEU A 106 -44.58 14.18 -11.32
CA LEU A 106 -44.62 12.72 -11.25
C LEU A 106 -44.41 12.04 -12.62
N GLU A 107 -45.00 12.61 -13.67
CA GLU A 107 -44.85 12.12 -15.05
C GLU A 107 -43.42 12.34 -15.58
N SER A 108 -42.79 13.47 -15.25
CA SER A 108 -41.39 13.72 -15.63
C SER A 108 -40.40 12.82 -14.89
N ILE A 109 -40.72 12.44 -13.66
CA ILE A 109 -39.92 11.50 -12.85
C ILE A 109 -40.01 10.10 -13.43
N GLU A 110 -41.20 9.65 -13.85
CA GLU A 110 -41.39 8.35 -14.49
C GLU A 110 -40.65 8.27 -15.84
N GLN A 111 -40.74 9.32 -16.67
CA GLN A 111 -39.99 9.42 -17.93
C GLN A 111 -38.47 9.46 -17.73
N ALA A 112 -37.99 10.20 -16.74
CA ALA A 112 -36.57 10.22 -16.38
C ALA A 112 -36.12 8.84 -15.88
N SER A 113 -36.93 8.18 -15.05
CA SER A 113 -36.61 6.84 -14.53
C SER A 113 -36.53 5.79 -15.65
N ASP A 114 -37.43 5.82 -16.62
CA ASP A 114 -37.40 4.93 -17.79
C ASP A 114 -36.19 5.19 -18.69
N PHE A 115 -35.79 6.46 -18.82
CA PHE A 115 -34.59 6.83 -19.57
C PHE A 115 -33.31 6.32 -18.90
N ILE A 116 -33.22 6.45 -17.56
CA ILE A 116 -32.09 5.96 -16.77
C ILE A 116 -32.03 4.43 -16.80
N ALA A 117 -33.17 3.76 -16.65
CA ALA A 117 -33.29 2.31 -16.72
C ALA A 117 -32.79 1.76 -18.06
N LYS A 118 -33.13 2.42 -19.18
CA LYS A 118 -32.65 2.07 -20.52
C LYS A 118 -31.17 2.38 -20.72
N LYS A 119 -30.69 3.53 -20.24
CA LYS A 119 -29.30 3.99 -20.46
C LYS A 119 -28.30 3.20 -19.63
N MET A 120 -28.65 2.83 -18.39
CA MET A 120 -27.79 2.05 -17.50
C MET A 120 -28.10 0.54 -17.50
N ASN A 121 -29.12 0.11 -18.24
CA ASN A 121 -29.59 -1.27 -18.27
C ASN A 121 -29.92 -1.83 -16.86
N VAL A 122 -30.59 -1.02 -16.04
CA VAL A 122 -30.97 -1.35 -14.66
C VAL A 122 -32.50 -1.36 -14.56
N GLN A 123 -33.06 -2.29 -13.78
CA GLN A 123 -34.50 -2.30 -13.46
C GLN A 123 -34.76 -1.38 -12.27
N ILE A 124 -35.58 -0.35 -12.47
CA ILE A 124 -36.02 0.56 -11.41
C ILE A 124 -37.43 0.15 -10.98
N GLU A 125 -37.54 -0.43 -9.78
CA GLU A 125 -38.84 -0.75 -9.19
C GLU A 125 -39.33 0.40 -8.31
N GLN A 126 -40.51 0.95 -8.62
CA GLN A 126 -41.20 1.88 -7.72
C GLN A 126 -42.03 1.08 -6.70
N ARG A 127 -41.57 1.02 -5.45
CA ARG A 127 -42.41 0.48 -4.37
C ARG A 127 -43.59 1.41 -4.11
N LYS A 128 -44.77 1.05 -4.61
CA LYS A 128 -46.06 1.69 -4.31
C LYS A 128 -46.66 1.18 -2.99
N GLU A 129 -45.83 0.90 -1.99
CA GLU A 129 -46.36 0.55 -0.67
C GLU A 129 -47.05 1.80 -0.10
N GLN A 130 -48.36 1.70 0.17
CA GLN A 130 -49.07 2.72 0.90
C GLN A 130 -48.49 2.78 2.31
N VAL A 131 -47.62 3.77 2.57
CA VAL A 131 -47.16 4.07 3.92
C VAL A 131 -48.40 4.41 4.74
N LYS A 132 -48.87 3.46 5.55
CA LYS A 132 -49.90 3.72 6.55
C LYS A 132 -49.28 4.63 7.59
N ILE A 133 -49.62 5.92 7.54
CA ILE A 133 -49.40 6.84 8.64
C ILE A 133 -50.25 6.29 9.79
N VAL A 134 -49.60 5.66 10.76
CA VAL A 134 -50.24 5.27 12.00
C VAL A 134 -50.16 6.50 12.90
N PRO A 135 -51.27 7.21 13.17
CA PRO A 135 -51.23 8.32 14.12
C PRO A 135 -50.88 7.75 15.49
N ILE A 136 -49.78 8.21 16.08
CA ILE A 136 -49.41 7.86 17.44
C ILE A 136 -50.43 8.54 18.37
N PRO A 137 -51.23 7.79 19.15
CA PRO A 137 -52.21 8.38 20.04
C PRO A 137 -51.52 9.28 21.08
N GLY A 138 -51.78 10.59 21.02
CA GLY A 138 -51.26 11.58 21.98
C GLY A 138 -50.47 12.74 21.37
N ILE A 139 -50.08 12.66 20.10
CA ILE A 139 -49.42 13.78 19.39
C ILE A 139 -50.51 14.51 18.61
N LYS A 140 -50.85 15.73 19.02
CA LYS A 140 -51.66 16.63 18.20
C LYS A 140 -50.79 17.08 17.03
N GLU A 141 -51.28 16.90 15.81
CA GLU A 141 -50.71 17.56 14.64
C GLU A 141 -50.82 19.07 14.88
N ASP A 142 -49.68 19.74 15.02
CA ASP A 142 -49.63 21.19 15.03
C ASP A 142 -50.08 21.68 13.64
N ALA A 143 -51.31 22.16 13.60
CA ALA A 143 -51.86 22.88 12.47
C ALA A 143 -51.01 24.14 12.21
N GLY A 144 -50.34 24.16 11.05
CA GLY A 144 -49.90 25.36 10.38
C GLY A 144 -48.77 26.16 11.05
N LYS A 145 -47.53 25.88 10.65
CA LYS A 145 -46.54 26.94 10.41
C LYS A 145 -45.82 26.68 9.08
N GLU A 146 -46.24 27.44 8.07
CA GLU A 146 -45.29 27.98 7.10
C GLU A 146 -44.23 28.77 7.87
N GLN A 147 -42.97 28.36 7.74
CA GLN A 147 -41.69 29.03 8.02
C GLN A 147 -40.70 27.87 8.16
N GLY A 148 -39.97 27.51 7.11
CA GLY A 148 -38.93 28.36 6.58
C GLY A 148 -37.64 28.02 7.31
N GLU A 149 -37.07 26.86 6.99
CA GLU A 149 -35.67 26.52 7.23
C GLU A 149 -35.39 25.20 6.48
N LYS A 150 -35.20 25.30 5.16
CA LYS A 150 -34.35 24.34 4.48
C LYS A 150 -32.97 24.53 5.09
N GLN A 151 -32.56 23.62 5.96
CA GLN A 151 -31.13 23.39 6.13
C GLN A 151 -30.61 23.00 4.75
N VAL A 152 -29.98 23.97 4.11
CA VAL A 152 -29.04 23.75 3.02
C VAL A 152 -27.97 22.88 3.64
N VAL A 153 -28.09 21.57 3.44
CA VAL A 153 -26.94 20.70 3.56
C VAL A 153 -26.10 21.05 2.34
N ASP A 154 -25.20 22.01 2.51
CA ASP A 154 -24.05 22.22 1.63
C ASP A 154 -23.27 20.89 1.64
N GLN A 155 -23.68 19.99 0.76
CA GLN A 155 -22.86 18.90 0.24
C GLN A 155 -22.32 19.30 -1.14
N ASP A 156 -22.00 20.59 -1.28
CA ASP A 156 -21.20 21.06 -2.40
C ASP A 156 -19.72 20.75 -2.08
N ASN A 157 -19.12 19.96 -2.98
CA ASN A 157 -17.69 20.02 -3.35
C ASN A 157 -16.64 19.28 -2.51
N ASN A 158 -16.89 18.05 -2.04
CA ASN A 158 -15.80 17.21 -1.48
C ASN A 158 -15.42 15.97 -2.32
N MET A 159 -15.98 15.80 -3.52
CA MET A 159 -15.56 14.75 -4.45
C MET A 159 -14.81 15.27 -5.67
N ASP A 160 -14.89 16.57 -5.97
CA ASP A 160 -14.13 17.19 -7.08
C ASP A 160 -12.63 17.39 -6.73
N ILE A 161 -12.26 17.38 -5.45
CA ILE A 161 -10.85 17.46 -5.01
C ILE A 161 -10.02 16.25 -5.48
N TYR A 162 -10.65 15.12 -5.81
CA TYR A 162 -9.94 13.92 -6.25
C TYR A 162 -9.77 13.82 -7.78
N PHE A 163 -10.39 14.72 -8.56
CA PHE A 163 -10.40 14.64 -10.03
C PHE A 163 -10.02 15.92 -10.76
N ASP A 164 -9.86 17.06 -10.07
CA ASP A 164 -9.16 18.20 -10.67
C ASP A 164 -7.70 17.83 -10.93
N GLU A 165 -7.27 18.12 -12.15
CA GLU A 165 -5.93 17.93 -12.68
C GLU A 165 -4.85 18.27 -11.65
N ARG A 166 -4.16 17.25 -11.12
CA ARG A 166 -2.77 17.42 -10.66
C ARG A 166 -1.89 17.64 -11.89
N THR A 167 -2.02 18.82 -12.47
CA THR A 167 -1.03 19.45 -13.36
C THR A 167 0.00 20.25 -12.56
N GLU A 168 0.17 19.97 -11.28
CA GLU A 168 1.34 20.42 -10.50
C GLU A 168 2.14 19.20 -10.06
N GLU A 169 3.26 19.06 -10.76
CA GLU A 169 4.26 18.03 -10.66
C GLU A 169 4.96 18.02 -9.28
N ASN A 170 5.07 16.83 -8.69
CA ASN A 170 6.25 16.33 -7.96
C ASN A 170 6.57 16.70 -6.49
N ASP A 171 5.71 17.35 -5.70
CA ASP A 171 6.13 17.68 -4.32
C ASP A 171 5.87 16.60 -3.25
N PHE A 172 4.85 15.76 -3.39
CA PHE A 172 4.50 14.80 -2.30
C PHE A 172 5.50 13.64 -2.15
N PHE A 173 6.06 13.14 -3.26
CA PHE A 173 7.09 12.09 -3.21
C PHE A 173 8.49 12.65 -2.94
N ASN A 174 8.76 13.92 -3.27
CA ASN A 174 10.01 14.58 -2.90
C ASN A 174 10.07 14.93 -1.40
N ASP A 175 8.93 15.24 -0.76
CA ASP A 175 8.87 15.55 0.68
C ASP A 175 9.14 14.32 1.58
N MET A 176 8.81 13.12 1.11
CA MET A 176 9.08 11.87 1.84
C MET A 176 10.50 11.32 1.59
N VAL A 177 11.21 11.83 0.58
CA VAL A 177 12.60 11.47 0.27
C VAL A 177 13.59 12.52 0.79
N ASN A 178 13.15 13.75 1.08
CA ASN A 178 13.94 14.82 1.67
C ASN A 178 13.73 14.99 3.19
N THR A 179 13.56 13.89 3.93
CA THR A 179 13.66 13.92 5.40
C THR A 179 15.12 14.00 5.88
N ASP A 180 15.95 14.79 5.19
CA ASP A 180 17.38 14.99 5.48
C ASP A 180 17.65 16.24 6.33
N ASP A 181 16.64 16.82 6.98
CA ASP A 181 16.82 17.91 7.95
C ASP A 181 16.14 17.59 9.30
N ASP A 182 16.49 16.43 9.88
CA ASP A 182 16.41 16.26 11.34
C ASP A 182 17.75 16.71 11.97
N PRO A 183 17.82 17.89 12.61
CA PRO A 183 19.04 18.38 13.24
C PRO A 183 19.46 17.58 14.48
N THR A 184 18.77 16.49 14.83
CA THR A 184 19.13 15.65 15.98
C THR A 184 20.14 14.54 15.68
N VAL A 185 20.57 14.37 14.42
CA VAL A 185 21.61 13.38 14.01
C VAL A 185 22.97 14.03 13.73
N SER A 186 23.23 15.23 14.25
CA SER A 186 24.51 15.95 14.04
C SER A 186 25.57 15.73 15.14
N GLU A 187 25.39 14.79 16.09
CA GLU A 187 26.30 14.65 17.24
C GLU A 187 27.23 13.42 17.23
N PHE A 188 27.27 12.61 16.16
CA PHE A 188 28.07 11.36 16.16
C PHE A 188 29.20 11.24 15.14
N ILE A 189 29.52 12.26 14.36
CA ILE A 189 30.68 12.23 13.42
C ILE A 189 31.52 13.50 13.54
N ASN A 190 32.00 13.79 14.75
CA ASN A 190 33.21 14.61 14.96
C ASN A 190 33.81 14.28 16.33
N THR A 191 34.67 13.26 16.33
CA THR A 191 35.79 13.19 17.27
C THR A 191 37.03 12.87 16.45
N ASP A 192 37.89 13.88 16.33
CA ASP A 192 39.34 13.72 16.15
C ASP A 192 39.93 12.76 17.20
#